data_AF-A0A963IL20-F1
#
_entry.id   AF-A0A963IL20-F1
#
_cell.length_a   1.000
_cell.length_b   1.000
_cell.length_c   1.000
_cell.angle_alpha   90.00
_cell.angle_beta   90.00
_cell.angle_gamma   90.00
#
_symmetry.space_group_name_H-M   'P 1'
#
loop_
_entity.id
_entity.type
_entity.pdbx_description
1 polymer ?
#
loop_
_entity_poly.entity_id
_entity_poly.type
_entity_poly.pdbx_seq_one_letter_code
_entity_poly.pdbx_strand_id
1 'polypeptide(L)' 'MKPGDKVNWLYEPRGGYGYTMNVAAVVVKIGPRRVQIRAARHVNGVWVHQTRWVSKERLSSRAVVVPEVDNINQETE' A
#
# COMPACT_ATOMS: atom_id res chain seq x y z
N MET A 1 14.38 -1.95 -1.77
CA MET A 1 13.16 -1.20 -1.41
C MET A 1 13.56 0.22 -1.03
N LYS A 2 12.98 1.22 -1.68
CA LYS A 2 13.17 2.67 -1.45
C LYS A 2 11.81 3.39 -1.52
N PRO A 3 11.68 4.62 -1.00
CA PRO A 3 10.52 5.46 -1.26
C PRO A 3 10.21 5.56 -2.77
N GLY A 4 8.94 5.44 -3.13
CA GLY A 4 8.45 5.38 -4.51
C GLY A 4 8.34 3.97 -5.10
N ASP A 5 8.91 2.94 -4.45
CA ASP A 5 8.79 1.57 -4.95
C ASP A 5 7.34 1.06 -4.88
N LYS A 6 6.92 0.39 -5.96
CA LYS A 6 5.62 -0.27 -6.09
C LYS A 6 5.67 -1.62 -5.38
N VAL A 7 4.76 -1.84 -4.44
CA VAL A 7 4.73 -3.04 -3.61
C VAL A 7 3.31 -3.58 -3.49
N ASN A 8 3.21 -4.89 -3.26
CA ASN A 8 1.99 -5.52 -2.77
C ASN A 8 2.12 -5.68 -1.27
N TRP A 9 1.09 -5.26 -0.55
CA TRP A 9 0.95 -5.46 0.88
C TRP A 9 0.03 -6.65 1.16
N LEU A 10 0.57 -7.65 1.85
CA LEU A 10 -0.20 -8.76 2.38
C LEU A 10 -1.01 -8.29 3.59
N TYR A 11 -2.25 -7.87 3.33
CA TYR A 11 -3.17 -7.37 4.34
C TYR A 11 -4.01 -8.50 4.92
N GLU A 12 -4.08 -8.53 6.25
CA GLU A 12 -4.92 -9.44 7.02
C GLU A 12 -5.89 -8.59 7.86
N PRO A 13 -7.21 -8.72 7.63
CA PRO A 13 -8.21 -8.10 8.49
C PRO A 13 -8.13 -8.67 9.92
N ARG A 14 -8.21 -7.79 10.93
CA ARG A 14 -8.32 -8.24 12.33
C ARG A 14 -9.76 -8.71 12.57
N GLY A 15 -9.92 -9.97 12.99
CA GLY A 15 -11.21 -10.52 13.39
C GLY A 15 -12.03 -11.22 12.28
N GLY A 16 -11.42 -11.56 11.14
CA GLY A 16 -12.04 -12.39 10.10
C GLY A 16 -11.52 -13.83 10.09
N TYR A 17 -11.96 -14.61 9.10
CA TYR A 17 -11.57 -16.01 8.86
C TYR A 17 -10.08 -16.23 8.46
N GLY A 18 -9.18 -15.27 8.72
CA GLY A 18 -7.75 -15.39 8.43
C GLY A 18 -7.35 -15.21 6.96
N TYR A 19 -8.24 -14.71 6.11
CA TYR A 19 -7.90 -14.46 4.71
C TYR A 19 -6.87 -13.32 4.57
N THR A 20 -5.78 -13.64 3.87
CA THR A 20 -4.80 -12.67 3.40
C THR A 20 -5.24 -12.13 2.04
N MET A 21 -5.09 -10.82 1.83
CA MET A 21 -5.34 -10.18 0.53
C MET A 21 -4.14 -9.34 0.11
N ASN A 22 -3.80 -9.41 -1.18
CA ASN A 22 -2.75 -8.57 -1.74
C ASN A 22 -3.33 -7.21 -2.10
N VAL A 23 -2.87 -6.18 -1.38
CA VAL A 23 -3.29 -4.79 -1.58
C VAL A 23 -2.16 -4.02 -2.27
N ALA A 24 -2.46 -3.41 -3.40
CA ALA A 24 -1.54 -2.54 -4.12
C ALA A 24 -1.15 -1.33 -3.26
N ALA A 25 0.14 -1.06 -3.15
CA ALA A 25 0.67 0.05 -2.37
C ALA A 25 1.98 0.63 -2.96
N VAL A 26 2.33 1.82 -2.52
CA VAL A 26 3.62 2.48 -2.81
C VAL A 26 4.33 2.78 -1.51
N VAL A 27 5.65 2.57 -1.48
CA VAL A 27 6.48 2.91 -0.33
C VAL A 27 6.59 4.42 -0.20
N VAL A 28 6.22 4.97 0.95
CA VAL A 28 6.32 6.41 1.25
C VAL A 28 7.59 6.69 2.05
N LYS A 29 7.84 5.90 3.10
CA LYS A 29 8.98 6.09 4.00
C LYS A 29 9.48 4.77 4.54
N ILE A 30 10.79 4.66 4.74
CA ILE A 30 11.41 3.47 5.32
C ILE A 30 11.89 3.81 6.72
N GLY A 31 11.38 3.10 7.71
CA GLY A 31 11.88 3.12 9.08
C GLY A 31 12.81 1.93 9.36
N PRO A 32 13.40 1.87 10.56
CA PRO A 32 14.34 0.82 10.93
C PRO A 32 13.69 -0.57 10.90
N ARG A 33 12.50 -0.72 11.50
CA ARG A 33 11.78 -2.00 11.61
C ARG A 33 10.55 -2.12 10.71
N ARG A 34 9.97 -1.00 10.30
CA ARG A 34 8.72 -0.96 9.52
C ARG A 34 8.85 -0.05 8.32
N VAL A 35 8.00 -0.25 7.34
CA VAL A 35 7.89 0.57 6.14
C VAL A 35 6.53 1.23 6.14
N GLN A 36 6.51 2.54 5.92
CA GLN A 36 5.28 3.28 5.70
C GLN A 36 4.91 3.15 4.23
N ILE A 37 3.73 2.60 3.98
CA ILE A 37 3.16 2.46 2.65
C ILE A 37 1.94 3.36 2.51
N ARG A 38 1.60 3.73 1.28
CA ARG A 38 0.31 4.30 0.89
C ARG A 38 -0.40 3.29 0.02
N ALA A 39 -1.58 2.86 0.45
CA ALA A 39 -2.46 1.98 -0.29
C ALA A 39 -3.75 2.72 -0.65
N ALA A 40 -4.40 2.31 -1.74
CA ALA A 40 -5.76 2.75 -2.04
C ALA A 40 -6.74 1.67 -1.57
N ARG A 41 -7.84 2.09 -0.95
CA ARG A 41 -8.94 1.23 -0.53
C ARG A 41 -10.23 1.78 -1.12
N HIS A 42 -11.04 0.89 -1.68
CA HIS A 42 -12.36 1.25 -2.12
C HIS A 42 -13.33 1.24 -0.93
N VAL A 43 -13.92 2.40 -0.62
CA VAL A 43 -14.87 2.59 0.48
C VAL A 43 -16.09 3.33 -0.09
N ASN A 44 -17.28 2.74 0.02
CA ASN A 44 -18.54 3.34 -0.43
C ASN A 44 -18.53 3.86 -1.88
N GLY A 45 -17.90 3.13 -2.81
CA GLY A 45 -17.84 3.54 -4.23
C GLY A 45 -16.72 4.53 -4.55
N VAL A 46 -15.91 4.93 -3.56
CA VAL A 46 -14.84 5.92 -3.73
C VAL A 46 -13.50 5.29 -3.35
N TRP A 47 -12.48 5.59 -4.14
CA TRP A 47 -11.10 5.25 -3.79
C TRP A 47 -10.56 6.24 -2.77
N VAL A 48 -10.17 5.72 -1.60
CA VAL A 48 -9.57 6.50 -0.52
C VAL A 48 -8.16 6.00 -0.28
N HIS A 49 -7.20 6.92 -0.17
CA HIS A 49 -5.82 6.60 0.15
C HIS A 49 -5.62 6.54 1.65
N GLN A 50 -4.89 5.52 2.10
CA GLN A 50 -4.51 5.39 3.49
C GLN A 50 -3.02 5.08 3.60
N THR A 51 -2.34 5.84 4.46
CA THR A 51 -0.96 5.52 4.84
C THR A 51 -0.93 4.60 6.04
N ARG A 52 -0.07 3.57 6.03
CA ARG A 52 0.08 2.64 7.14
C ARG A 52 1.51 2.17 7.31
N TRP A 53 1.93 1.98 8.56
CA TRP A 53 3.18 1.32 8.89
C TRP A 53 3.00 -0.19 8.93
N VAL A 54 3.78 -0.91 8.12
CA VAL A 54 3.71 -2.36 7.98
C VAL A 54 5.09 -3.00 8.12
N SER A 55 5.13 -4.29 8.45
CA SER A 55 6.37 -5.07 8.50
C SER A 55 6.90 -5.32 7.09
N LYS A 56 8.24 -5.29 6.92
CA LYS A 56 8.91 -5.54 5.64
C LYS A 56 8.54 -6.91 5.05
N GLU A 57 8.38 -7.91 5.91
CA GLU A 57 8.01 -9.28 5.53
C GLU A 57 6.63 -9.39 4.88
N ARG A 58 5.75 -8.41 5.10
CA ARG A 58 4.40 -8.37 4.50
C ARG A 58 4.37 -7.60 3.18
N LEU A 59 5.54 -7.24 2.64
CA LEU A 59 5.68 -6.50 1.40
C LEU A 59 6.39 -7.35 0.36
N SER A 60 5.83 -7.42 -0.84
CA SER A 60 6.47 -8.00 -2.02
C SER A 60 6.55 -6.99 -3.14
N SER A 61 7.51 -7.16 -4.05
CA SER A 61 7.63 -6.29 -5.22
C SER A 61 6.39 -6.42 -6.11
N ARG A 62 5.95 -5.31 -6.69
CA ARG A 62 4.80 -5.29 -7.61
C ARG A 62 5.23 -4.72 -8.96
N ALA A 63 5.12 -5.54 -10.01
CA ALA A 63 5.40 -5.12 -11.38
C ALA A 63 4.21 -4.39 -12.04
N VAL A 64 2.98 -4.75 -11.63
CA VAL A 64 1.75 -4.21 -12.22
C VAL A 64 1.46 -2.81 -11.69
N VAL A 65 1.14 -1.89 -12.61
CA VAL A 65 0.72 -0.53 -12.30
C VAL A 65 -0.73 -0.54 -11.87
N VAL A 66 -1.07 0.17 -10.78
CA VAL A 66 -2.46 0.38 -10.34
C VAL A 66 -2.68 1.90 -10.28
N PRO A 67 -3.42 2.48 -11.24
CA PRO A 67 -3.60 3.93 -11.38
C PRO A 67 -4.03 4.61 -10.08
N GLU A 68 -4.94 3.97 -9.35
CA GLU A 68 -5.54 4.49 -8.11
C GLU A 68 -4.51 4.67 -6.99
N VAL A 69 -3.36 3.98 -7.06
CA VAL A 69 -2.28 4.10 -6.07
C VAL A 69 -1.10 4.90 -6.64
N ASP A 70 -0.85 4.76 -7.93
CA ASP A 70 0.39 5.21 -8.58
C ASP A 70 0.31 6.66 -9.10
N ASN A 71 -0.87 7.15 -9.52
CA ASN A 71 -1.02 8.43 -10.25
C ASN A 71 -1.28 9.67 -9.37
N ILE A 72 -0.90 9.66 -8.09
CA ILE A 72 -1.26 10.74 -7.15
C ILE A 72 -0.37 12.01 -7.32
N ASN A 73 0.69 11.97 -8.14
CA ASN A 73 1.56 13.12 -8.38
C ASN A 73 1.19 13.89 -9.66
N GLN A 74 -0.01 14.47 -9.73
CA GLN A 74 -0.31 15.49 -10.74
C GLN A 74 -1.06 16.73 -10.25
N GLU A 75 -1.29 16.92 -8.94
CA GLU A 75 -1.89 18.17 -8.45
C GLU A 75 -1.31 18.55 -7.07
N THR A 76 -0.17 19.23 -7.08
CA THR A 76 0.22 20.17 -6.01
C THR A 76 1.28 21.11 -6.58
N GLU A 77 0.81 22.06 -7.39
CA GLU A 77 1.44 23.38 -7.57
C GLU A 77 0.40 24.45 -7.23
#